data_AF-A0A6N8TY98-F1
#
_entry.id   AF-A0A6N8TY98-F1
#
_cell.length_a   1.000
_cell.length_b   1.000
_cell.length_c   1.000
_cell.angle_alpha   90.00
_cell.angle_beta   90.00
_cell.angle_gamma   90.00
#
_symmetry.space_group_name_H-M   'P 1'
#
loop_
_entity.id
_entity.type
_entity.pdbx_description
1 polymer ?
#
loop_
_entity_poly.entity_id
_entity_poly.type
_entity_poly.pdbx_seq_one_letter_code
_entity_poly.pdbx_strand_id
1 'polypeptide(L)'
;MQVFRVSPSHEVSARYLDNRRLSKQVLELYQILRVNLSLLELLDTNTRYRHHPIVNHIYNNGYPYITDTFRFLMACDEEHQRRGGKRSPQFREDLEALKQLIADHSHVGLWSDDPLPPFYVFGEDKIYGNAAYDLYVQLLNDKWKNDTIAPRCGVRLRTD
;
A
#
# COMPACT_ATOMS: atom_id res chain seq x y z
N MET A 1 9.49 -2.66 4.64
CA MET A 1 8.22 -2.36 3.94
C MET A 1 8.42 -1.13 3.09
N GLN A 2 7.73 -1.01 1.97
CA GLN A 2 7.79 0.21 1.15
C GLN A 2 6.46 0.42 0.43
N VAL A 3 6.12 1.67 0.14
CA VAL A 3 4.89 2.04 -0.57
C VAL A 3 5.29 2.65 -1.90
N PHE A 4 5.28 1.83 -2.96
CA PHE A 4 5.61 2.30 -4.30
C PHE A 4 4.37 2.94 -4.92
N ARG A 5 4.42 4.25 -5.05
CA ARG A 5 3.37 5.03 -5.66
C ARG A 5 4.02 5.89 -6.73
N VAL A 6 3.67 5.71 -8.00
CA VAL A 6 4.29 6.43 -9.14
C VAL A 6 3.44 7.59 -9.65
N SER A 7 2.26 7.77 -9.06
CA SER A 7 1.29 8.78 -9.44
C SER A 7 0.40 9.11 -8.23
N PRO A 8 -0.15 10.33 -8.13
CA PRO A 8 -1.21 10.61 -7.16
C PRO A 8 -2.47 9.74 -7.38
N SER A 9 -2.70 9.21 -8.59
CA SER A 9 -3.77 8.21 -8.80
C SER A 9 -3.34 6.84 -8.28
N HIS A 10 -4.16 6.30 -7.39
CA HIS A 10 -4.00 4.96 -6.82
C HIS A 10 -4.07 3.88 -7.88
N GLU A 11 -4.97 4.03 -8.85
CA GLU A 11 -5.19 3.08 -9.93
C GLU A 11 -4.02 3.09 -10.93
N VAL A 12 -3.50 4.28 -11.27
CA VAL A 12 -2.29 4.40 -12.09
C VAL A 12 -1.11 3.72 -11.39
N SER A 13 -0.94 3.98 -10.10
CA SER A 13 0.14 3.38 -9.32
C SER A 13 0.00 1.85 -9.24
N ALA A 14 -1.20 1.33 -8.96
CA ALA A 14 -1.46 -0.11 -8.92
C ALA A 14 -1.18 -0.78 -10.27
N ARG A 15 -1.65 -0.17 -11.37
CA ARG A 15 -1.41 -0.68 -12.73
C ARG A 15 0.08 -0.70 -13.10
N TYR A 16 0.87 0.22 -12.58
CA TYR A 16 2.28 0.31 -12.90
C TYR A 16 3.10 -0.84 -12.29
N LEU A 17 2.72 -1.37 -11.12
CA LEU A 17 3.52 -2.40 -10.44
C LEU A 17 3.52 -3.73 -11.19
N ASP A 18 4.65 -4.45 -11.18
CA ASP A 18 4.69 -5.85 -11.65
C ASP A 18 3.86 -6.78 -10.74
N ASN A 19 3.50 -7.99 -11.20
CA ASN A 19 2.65 -8.92 -10.44
C ASN A 19 3.21 -9.30 -9.05
N ARG A 20 4.54 -9.43 -8.93
CA ARG A 20 5.19 -9.77 -7.66
C ARG A 20 5.14 -8.59 -6.70
N ARG A 21 5.47 -7.40 -7.19
CA ARG A 21 5.48 -6.15 -6.42
C ARG A 21 4.07 -5.77 -6.01
N LEU A 22 3.10 -5.87 -6.90
CA LEU A 22 1.68 -5.63 -6.62
C LEU A 22 1.16 -6.54 -5.51
N SER A 23 1.42 -7.86 -5.61
CA SER A 23 1.01 -8.80 -4.57
C SER A 23 1.65 -8.49 -3.21
N LYS A 24 2.92 -8.06 -3.20
CA LYS A 24 3.60 -7.60 -1.98
C LYS A 24 3.04 -6.28 -1.46
N GLN A 25 2.72 -5.32 -2.34
CA GLN A 25 2.22 -3.99 -1.99
C GLN A 25 0.92 -4.06 -1.18
N VAL A 26 -0.01 -4.94 -1.57
CA VAL A 26 -1.26 -5.20 -0.82
C VAL A 26 -0.97 -5.65 0.62
N LEU A 27 -0.04 -6.60 0.82
CA LEU A 27 0.29 -7.10 2.15
C LEU A 27 0.98 -6.04 3.01
N GLU A 28 1.90 -5.27 2.41
CA GLU A 28 2.60 -4.20 3.12
C GLU A 28 1.62 -3.08 3.53
N LEU A 29 0.71 -2.67 2.65
CA LEU A 29 -0.32 -1.67 2.98
C LEU A 29 -1.27 -2.17 4.08
N TYR A 30 -1.72 -3.42 3.99
CA TYR A 30 -2.58 -4.03 5.02
C TYR A 30 -1.89 -4.02 6.40
N GLN A 31 -0.62 -4.43 6.45
CA GLN A 31 0.15 -4.44 7.69
C GLN A 31 0.37 -3.02 8.24
N ILE A 32 0.69 -2.05 7.38
CA ILE A 32 0.88 -0.66 7.79
C ILE A 32 -0.43 -0.10 8.37
N LEU A 33 -1.56 -0.30 7.72
CA LEU A 33 -2.87 0.16 8.20
C LEU A 33 -3.21 -0.43 9.57
N ARG A 34 -3.01 -1.74 9.76
CA ARG A 34 -3.24 -2.38 11.07
C ARG A 34 -2.38 -1.81 12.17
N VAL A 35 -1.09 -1.56 11.92
CA VAL A 35 -0.21 -0.93 12.91
C VAL A 35 -0.72 0.48 13.25
N ASN A 36 -1.11 1.28 12.26
CA ASN A 36 -1.62 2.63 12.50
C ASN A 36 -2.93 2.61 13.29
N LEU A 37 -3.88 1.73 12.95
CA LEU A 37 -5.14 1.57 13.69
C LEU A 37 -4.92 1.07 15.13
N SER A 38 -3.90 0.25 15.34
CA SER A 38 -3.50 -0.19 16.69
C SER A 38 -2.86 0.94 17.51
N LEU A 39 -2.09 1.82 16.88
CA LEU A 39 -1.58 3.04 17.53
C LEU A 39 -2.69 4.06 17.86
N LEU A 40 -3.88 3.89 17.28
CA LEU A 40 -5.11 4.61 17.66
C LEU A 40 -5.99 3.82 18.64
N GLU A 41 -5.50 2.68 19.15
CA GLU A 41 -6.23 1.80 20.08
C GLU A 41 -7.54 1.19 19.50
N LEU A 42 -7.70 1.22 18.17
CA LEU A 42 -8.87 0.66 17.47
C LEU A 42 -8.71 -0.83 17.13
N LEU A 43 -7.49 -1.36 17.26
CA LEU A 43 -7.17 -2.74 16.92
C LEU A 43 -6.06 -3.26 17.83
N ASP A 44 -6.23 -4.44 18.41
CA ASP A 44 -5.13 -5.15 19.05
C ASP A 44 -4.35 -5.94 17.99
N THR A 45 -3.10 -5.54 17.73
CA THR A 45 -2.23 -6.23 16.78
C THR A 45 -0.76 -6.06 17.13
N ASN A 46 0.09 -6.84 16.46
CA ASN A 46 1.52 -6.72 16.61
C ASN A 46 2.03 -5.39 16.00
N THR A 47 2.56 -4.52 16.85
CA THR A 47 3.11 -3.21 16.47
C THR A 47 4.62 -3.23 16.18
N ARG A 48 5.20 -4.40 15.87
CA ARG A 48 6.64 -4.58 15.56
C ARG A 48 7.20 -3.54 14.59
N TYR A 49 6.39 -3.11 13.62
CA TYR A 49 6.80 -2.15 12.60
C TYR A 49 6.48 -0.69 12.93
N ARG A 50 6.08 -0.37 14.17
CA ARG A 50 5.73 1.00 14.57
C ARG A 50 6.84 2.01 14.30
N HIS A 51 8.12 1.60 14.39
CA HIS A 51 9.26 2.48 14.14
C HIS A 51 9.68 2.54 12.67
N HIS A 52 9.00 1.80 11.79
CA HIS A 52 9.34 1.80 10.38
C HIS A 52 9.01 3.17 9.77
N PRO A 53 9.92 3.82 9.02
CA PRO A 53 9.72 5.18 8.51
C PRO A 53 8.41 5.38 7.71
N ILE A 54 8.04 4.44 6.83
CA ILE A 54 6.76 4.52 6.10
C ILE A 54 5.52 4.40 7.01
N VAL A 55 5.62 3.65 8.12
CA VAL A 55 4.53 3.54 9.10
C VAL A 55 4.37 4.88 9.82
N ASN A 56 5.47 5.48 10.27
CA ASN A 56 5.46 6.81 10.89
C ASN A 56 4.97 7.91 9.94
N HIS A 57 5.37 7.85 8.67
CA HIS A 57 4.91 8.78 7.65
C HIS A 57 3.38 8.71 7.46
N ILE A 58 2.84 7.49 7.40
CA ILE A 58 1.39 7.29 7.34
C ILE A 58 0.71 7.66 8.66
N TYR A 59 1.39 7.48 9.81
CA TYR A 59 0.87 7.83 11.13
C TYR A 59 0.74 9.33 11.36
N ASN A 60 1.55 10.13 10.66
CA ASN A 60 1.43 11.58 10.59
C ASN A 60 1.25 12.24 11.97
N ASN A 61 2.18 11.97 12.88
CA ASN A 61 2.20 12.55 14.22
C ASN A 61 0.90 12.36 15.02
N GLY A 62 0.20 11.23 14.85
CA GLY A 62 -1.06 10.94 15.55
C GLY A 62 -2.30 11.28 14.75
N TYR A 63 -2.17 11.79 13.52
CA TYR A 63 -3.29 12.11 12.64
C TYR A 63 -3.18 11.38 11.29
N PRO A 64 -3.30 10.04 11.27
CA PRO A 64 -2.85 9.21 10.15
C PRO A 64 -3.59 9.46 8.84
N TYR A 65 -3.02 9.05 7.71
CA TYR A 65 -3.68 9.09 6.39
C TYR A 65 -4.45 7.79 6.10
N ILE A 66 -5.31 7.33 7.01
CA ILE A 66 -5.95 6.00 6.95
C ILE A 66 -6.81 5.84 5.69
N THR A 67 -7.73 6.77 5.46
CA THR A 67 -8.71 6.69 4.36
C THR A 67 -8.01 6.60 3.01
N ASP A 68 -7.06 7.50 2.74
CA ASP A 68 -6.34 7.52 1.46
C ASP A 68 -5.42 6.31 1.29
N THR A 69 -4.73 5.88 2.37
CA THR A 69 -3.91 4.67 2.36
C THR A 69 -4.75 3.41 2.08
N PHE A 70 -5.95 3.34 2.63
CA PHE A 70 -6.88 2.24 2.39
C PHE A 70 -7.42 2.24 0.95
N ARG A 71 -7.72 3.41 0.37
CA ARG A 71 -8.05 3.51 -1.06
C ARG A 71 -6.92 2.97 -1.93
N PHE A 72 -5.66 3.27 -1.58
CA PHE A 72 -4.53 2.71 -2.32
C PHE A 72 -4.42 1.18 -2.17
N LEU A 73 -4.66 0.65 -0.97
CA LEU A 73 -4.73 -0.79 -0.74
C LEU A 73 -5.76 -1.44 -1.66
N MET A 74 -6.97 -0.89 -1.72
CA MET A 74 -8.07 -1.43 -2.52
C MET A 74 -7.73 -1.40 -4.01
N ALA A 75 -7.20 -0.29 -4.52
CA ALA A 75 -6.77 -0.21 -5.92
C ALA A 75 -5.70 -1.27 -6.26
N CYS A 76 -4.75 -1.51 -5.35
CA CYS A 76 -3.73 -2.55 -5.51
C CYS A 76 -4.32 -3.96 -5.50
N ASP A 77 -5.29 -4.23 -4.62
CA ASP A 77 -5.91 -5.55 -4.52
C ASP A 77 -6.85 -5.83 -5.70
N GLU A 78 -7.65 -4.85 -6.13
CA GLU A 78 -8.48 -4.93 -7.33
C GLU A 78 -7.63 -5.21 -8.58
N GLU A 79 -6.53 -4.48 -8.77
CA GLU A 79 -5.62 -4.74 -9.87
C GLU A 79 -4.96 -6.12 -9.76
N HIS A 80 -4.63 -6.57 -8.54
CA HIS A 80 -4.07 -7.90 -8.33
C HIS A 80 -5.06 -8.99 -8.74
N GLN A 81 -6.33 -8.85 -8.36
CA GLN A 81 -7.42 -9.74 -8.75
C GLN A 81 -7.65 -9.75 -10.25
N ARG A 82 -7.70 -8.56 -10.88
CA ARG A 82 -7.87 -8.40 -12.32
C ARG A 82 -6.81 -9.16 -13.12
N ARG A 83 -5.60 -9.26 -12.58
CA ARG A 83 -4.47 -10.02 -13.18
C ARG A 83 -4.43 -11.51 -12.82
N GLY A 84 -5.49 -12.04 -12.23
CA GLY A 84 -5.58 -13.44 -11.82
C GLY A 84 -4.85 -13.75 -10.51
N GLY A 85 -4.47 -12.74 -9.74
CA GLY A 85 -3.93 -12.88 -8.39
C GLY A 85 -4.95 -13.49 -7.44
N LYS A 86 -4.50 -14.45 -6.62
CA LYS A 86 -5.34 -15.12 -5.64
C LYS A 86 -4.88 -14.78 -4.22
N ARG A 87 -5.85 -14.60 -3.33
CA ARG A 87 -5.66 -14.49 -1.89
C ARG A 87 -6.33 -15.66 -1.19
N SER A 88 -5.86 -16.00 0.00
CA SER A 88 -6.54 -16.98 0.84
C SER A 88 -7.93 -16.45 1.23
N PRO A 89 -8.93 -17.33 1.45
CA PRO A 89 -10.23 -16.93 2.00
C PRO A 89 -10.09 -16.12 3.29
N GLN A 90 -9.22 -16.55 4.21
CA GLN A 90 -8.94 -15.81 5.45
C GLN A 90 -8.52 -14.37 5.20
N PHE A 91 -7.62 -14.13 4.24
CA PHE A 91 -7.18 -12.76 3.95
C PHE A 91 -8.31 -11.89 3.36
N ARG A 92 -9.29 -12.50 2.68
CA ARG A 92 -10.47 -11.78 2.19
C ARG A 92 -11.34 -11.32 3.36
N GLU A 93 -11.60 -12.21 4.31
CA GLU A 93 -12.33 -11.89 5.54
C GLU A 93 -11.61 -10.80 6.34
N ASP A 94 -10.29 -10.91 6.46
CA ASP A 94 -9.46 -9.91 7.15
C ASP A 94 -9.54 -8.52 6.48
N LEU A 95 -9.62 -8.46 5.14
CA LEU A 95 -9.77 -7.22 4.40
C LEU A 95 -11.16 -6.60 4.56
N GLU A 96 -12.22 -7.40 4.55
CA GLU A 96 -13.58 -6.91 4.79
C GLU A 96 -13.75 -6.40 6.23
N ALA A 97 -13.16 -7.10 7.22
CA ALA A 97 -13.14 -6.62 8.60
C ALA A 97 -12.39 -5.28 8.74
N LEU A 98 -11.25 -5.12 8.05
CA LEU A 98 -10.52 -3.85 8.01
C LEU A 98 -11.35 -2.73 7.38
N LYS A 99 -12.04 -3.02 6.27
CA LYS A 99 -12.93 -2.08 5.59
C LYS A 99 -14.05 -1.61 6.51
N GLN A 100 -14.70 -2.53 7.21
CA GLN A 100 -15.79 -2.21 8.13
C GLN A 100 -15.28 -1.34 9.29
N LEU A 101 -14.16 -1.71 9.91
CA LEU A 101 -13.56 -0.93 11.01
C LEU A 101 -13.26 0.52 10.58
N ILE A 102 -12.70 0.71 9.39
CA ILE A 102 -12.41 2.04 8.85
C ILE A 102 -13.70 2.81 8.57
N ALA A 103 -14.72 2.18 7.99
CA ALA A 103 -16.00 2.81 7.72
C ALA A 103 -16.67 3.31 9.02
N ASP A 104 -16.69 2.46 10.05
CA ASP A 104 -17.30 2.75 11.36
C ASP A 104 -16.66 3.96 12.07
N HIS A 105 -15.40 4.28 11.77
CA HIS A 105 -14.65 5.37 12.43
C HIS A 105 -14.31 6.53 11.49
N SER A 106 -14.68 6.47 10.21
CA SER A 106 -14.33 7.49 9.21
C SER A 106 -14.89 8.88 9.48
N HIS A 107 -15.92 9.01 10.32
CA HIS A 107 -16.65 10.26 10.57
C HIS A 107 -16.33 10.90 11.94
N VAL A 108 -15.49 10.27 12.77
CA VAL A 108 -15.20 10.73 14.13
C VAL A 108 -13.93 11.59 14.24
N GLY A 109 -13.32 11.96 13.11
CA GLY A 109 -12.19 12.89 13.05
C GLY A 109 -10.90 12.36 13.69
N LEU A 110 -10.72 11.03 13.77
CA LEU A 110 -9.53 10.39 14.36
C LEU A 110 -8.28 10.45 13.46
N TRP A 111 -8.45 10.79 12.18
CA TRP A 111 -7.39 10.74 11.20
C TRP A 111 -7.64 11.73 10.05
N SER A 112 -6.61 11.99 9.27
CA SER A 112 -6.63 12.99 8.19
C SER A 112 -7.48 12.53 6.99
N ASP A 113 -8.24 13.47 6.44
CA ASP A 113 -8.92 13.36 5.16
C ASP A 113 -8.04 13.78 3.97
N ASP A 114 -6.85 14.33 4.25
CA ASP A 114 -5.91 14.73 3.21
C ASP A 114 -5.33 13.51 2.48
N PRO A 115 -4.96 13.65 1.20
CA PRO A 115 -4.26 12.61 0.48
C PRO A 115 -2.91 12.31 1.14
N LEU A 116 -2.53 11.04 1.22
CA LEU A 116 -1.23 10.62 1.73
C LEU A 116 -0.13 11.30 0.89
N PRO A 117 0.77 12.13 1.43
CA PRO A 117 1.84 12.72 0.65
C PRO A 117 2.84 11.67 0.16
N PRO A 118 3.39 11.81 -1.06
CA PRO A 118 4.38 10.86 -1.57
C PRO A 118 5.68 10.97 -0.77
N PHE A 119 6.22 9.81 -0.42
CA PHE A 119 7.40 9.73 0.44
C PHE A 119 8.19 8.48 0.10
N TYR A 120 9.48 8.64 -0.11
CA TYR A 120 10.45 7.56 -0.24
C TYR A 120 11.45 7.61 0.90
N VAL A 121 11.85 6.43 1.39
CA VAL A 121 12.85 6.28 2.43
C VAL A 121 13.65 5.00 2.26
N PHE A 122 14.97 5.13 2.27
CA PHE A 122 15.91 4.01 2.28
C PHE A 122 17.24 4.44 2.91
N GLY A 123 17.67 3.76 3.97
CA GLY A 123 18.80 4.23 4.77
C GLY A 123 18.54 5.65 5.30
N GLU A 124 19.46 6.57 5.03
CA GLU A 124 19.35 7.98 5.39
C GLU A 124 18.59 8.83 4.35
N ASP A 125 18.37 8.30 3.15
CA ASP A 125 17.72 9.04 2.07
C ASP A 125 16.21 9.17 2.34
N LYS A 126 15.71 10.41 2.31
CA LYS A 126 14.30 10.75 2.44
C LYS A 126 13.92 11.72 1.32
N ILE A 127 13.03 11.27 0.44
CA ILE A 127 12.56 12.08 -0.70
C ILE A 127 11.06 12.32 -0.53
N TYR A 128 10.65 13.57 -0.73
CA TYR A 128 9.29 14.06 -0.54
C TYR A 128 8.73 14.66 -1.83
N GLY A 129 7.41 14.77 -1.91
CA GLY A 129 6.74 15.45 -3.01
C GLY A 129 6.92 14.73 -4.34
N ASN A 130 6.81 15.46 -5.45
CA ASN A 130 6.79 14.86 -6.78
C ASN A 130 8.08 14.09 -7.13
N ALA A 131 9.23 14.50 -6.57
CA ALA A 131 10.49 13.79 -6.77
C ALA A 131 10.44 12.33 -6.28
N ALA A 132 9.58 12.01 -5.30
CA ALA A 132 9.39 10.63 -4.88
C ALA A 132 8.69 9.80 -5.96
N TYR A 133 7.74 10.37 -6.73
CA TYR A 133 7.09 9.67 -7.85
C TYR A 133 8.11 9.28 -8.92
N ASP A 134 8.96 10.22 -9.32
CA ASP A 134 9.99 10.00 -10.33
C ASP A 134 10.99 8.93 -9.88
N LEU A 135 11.41 8.99 -8.61
CA LEU A 135 12.29 7.99 -8.03
C LEU A 135 11.65 6.60 -8.00
N TYR A 136 10.35 6.51 -7.71
CA TYR A 136 9.65 5.22 -7.76
C TYR A 136 9.63 4.60 -9.15
N VAL A 137 9.40 5.42 -10.18
CA VAL A 137 9.48 5.00 -11.59
C VAL A 137 10.87 4.47 -11.91
N GLN A 138 11.91 5.21 -11.54
CA GLN A 138 13.30 4.81 -11.77
C GLN A 138 13.62 3.47 -11.10
N LEU A 139 13.36 3.35 -9.80
CA LEU A 139 13.67 2.14 -9.01
C LEU A 139 12.95 0.90 -9.52
N LEU A 140 11.70 1.03 -9.94
CA LEU A 140 10.95 -0.09 -10.51
C LEU A 140 11.52 -0.52 -11.86
N ASN A 141 11.81 0.42 -12.75
CA ASN A 141 12.42 0.12 -14.04
C ASN A 141 13.80 -0.53 -13.91
N ASP A 142 14.64 -0.01 -13.03
CA ASP A 142 15.97 -0.56 -12.77
C ASP A 142 15.89 -1.97 -12.19
N LYS A 143 14.92 -2.20 -11.29
CA LYS A 143 14.65 -3.55 -10.79
C LYS A 143 14.22 -4.50 -11.91
N TRP A 144 13.30 -4.09 -12.79
CA TRP A 144 12.79 -4.96 -13.85
C TRP A 144 13.82 -5.30 -14.92
N LYS A 145 14.68 -4.35 -15.29
CA LYS A 145 15.81 -4.60 -16.20
C LYS A 145 16.73 -5.72 -15.69
N ASN A 146 16.80 -5.87 -14.38
CA ASN A 146 17.65 -6.84 -13.70
C ASN A 146 16.87 -8.03 -13.10
N ASP A 147 15.55 -8.11 -13.30
CA ASP A 147 14.73 -9.16 -12.67
C ASP A 147 14.86 -10.47 -13.47
N THR A 148 15.49 -11.47 -12.86
CA THR A 148 15.66 -12.80 -13.43
C THR A 148 14.56 -13.78 -12.99
N ILE A 149 13.63 -13.33 -12.14
CA ILE A 149 12.62 -14.19 -11.54
C ILE A 149 11.31 -14.05 -12.31
N ALA A 150 10.76 -15.19 -12.74
CA ALA A 150 9.48 -15.25 -13.45
C ALA A 150 8.32 -14.61 -12.64
N PRO A 151 7.37 -13.94 -13.30
CA PRO A 151 6.22 -13.34 -12.64
C PRO A 151 5.36 -14.39 -11.91
N ARG A 152 4.85 -14.03 -10.72
CA ARG A 152 4.07 -14.93 -9.84
C ARG A 152 2.65 -15.23 -10.31
N CYS A 153 2.16 -14.54 -11.33
CA CYS A 153 0.79 -14.71 -11.83
C CYS A 153 0.84 -14.86 -13.35
N GLY A 154 0.13 -15.87 -13.85
CA GLY A 154 -0.03 -16.09 -15.28
C GLY A 154 -0.87 -14.95 -15.87
N VAL A 155 -0.26 -14.15 -16.73
CA VAL A 155 -1.00 -13.20 -17.54
C VAL A 155 -1.99 -14.02 -18.38
N ARG A 156 -3.29 -13.94 -18.07
CA ARG A 156 -4.31 -14.34 -19.03
C ARG A 156 -4.35 -13.24 -20.09
N LEU A 157 -3.52 -13.37 -21.11
CA LEU A 157 -3.72 -12.60 -22.33
C LEU A 157 -5.12 -12.99 -22.82
N ARG A 158 -6.03 -12.02 -22.89
CA ARG A 158 -7.25 -12.24 -23.66
C ARG A 158 -6.77 -12.50 -25.09
N THR A 159 -6.98 -13.72 -25.56
CA THR A 159 -7.05 -13.98 -27.00
C THR A 159 -8.37 -13.37 -27.43
N ASP A 160 -8.28 -12.25 -28.14
CA ASP A 160 -9.41 -11.67 -28.87
C ASP A 160 -9.94 -12.65 -29.91
#